data_AF-A0A7J4T3N3-F1
#
_entry.id   AF-A0A7J4T3N3-F1
#
_cell.length_a   1.000
_cell.length_b   1.000
_cell.length_c   1.000
_cell.angle_alpha   90.00
_cell.angle_beta   90.00
_cell.angle_gamma   90.00
#
_symmetry.space_group_name_H-M   'P 1'
#
loop_
_entity.id
_entity.type
_entity.pdbx_description
1 polymer ?
#
loop_
_entity_poly.entity_id
_entity_poly.type
_entity_poly.pdbx_seq_one_letter_code
_entity_poly.pdbx_strand_id
1 'polypeptide(L)'
;DLMVPAEADIVIEGYCVPGETRLEGPFGDHFGFYSLTGQYPVMHVTAITARKDAVLPATIVGLPPMEDGYLGEAIGRQFSPVLQFQHRDVKSVHLPLETGFHNLAIVASKQRYPRQARKTALGLLGAGQMMFLKVIIAVDPEHNPKDLEALLDALNDKVEISQDVIILDGMVADSLDASSPYENVHSKLIIDATTIPQRDPRSPSEPLEGSFKQNTPEWRQGLTESAKFRQIDKVKQLDLVSDARMLRDNILVVTTNIAGTPSPETGSDESHNDNESARLERISQLKNLIWQLDSENSLRWLFITNDDMDLNCVKARRRLLWQLTSRFDVGRGLFFDESRQRLCWDATTPIPSDEHGVRRWPAITLHSDETLEKVAAHPELAKYEWPPHLEFGGSD
;
A
#
# COMPACT_ATOMS: atom_id res chain seq x y z
N ASP A 1 25.19 10.25 33.03
CA ASP A 1 24.52 8.95 33.14
C ASP A 1 23.15 9.00 32.48
N LEU A 2 22.62 7.84 32.09
CA LEU A 2 21.27 7.70 31.54
C LEU A 2 20.26 7.48 32.68
N MET A 3 19.06 8.03 32.52
CA MET A 3 17.94 7.79 33.42
C MET A 3 16.97 6.82 32.76
N VAL A 4 16.45 5.86 33.53
CA VAL A 4 15.45 4.89 33.09
C VAL A 4 14.20 4.98 33.98
N PRO A 5 13.01 4.57 33.51
CA PRO A 5 11.82 4.52 34.35
C PRO A 5 12.04 3.62 35.56
N ALA A 6 11.77 4.14 36.77
CA ALA A 6 11.96 3.38 38.02
C ALA A 6 11.05 2.16 38.14
N GLU A 7 9.94 2.14 37.38
CA GLU A 7 8.94 1.07 37.38
C GLU A 7 9.15 0.03 36.25
N ALA A 8 10.24 0.15 35.47
CA ALA A 8 10.54 -0.83 34.42
C ALA A 8 10.71 -2.24 35.01
N ASP A 9 10.11 -3.24 34.36
CA ASP A 9 10.27 -4.64 34.78
C ASP A 9 11.70 -5.14 34.60
N ILE A 10 12.32 -4.79 33.45
CA ILE A 10 13.66 -5.20 33.04
C ILE A 10 14.38 -4.00 32.40
N VAL A 11 15.64 -3.79 32.77
CA VAL A 11 16.54 -2.81 32.16
C VAL A 11 17.80 -3.53 31.70
N ILE A 12 18.19 -3.29 30.44
CA ILE A 12 19.42 -3.80 29.84
C ILE A 12 20.38 -2.63 29.70
N GLU A 13 21.52 -2.69 30.38
CA GLU A 13 22.55 -1.65 30.38
C GLU A 13 23.75 -2.11 29.56
N GLY A 14 24.38 -1.18 28.84
CA GLY A 14 25.52 -1.50 28.00
C GLY A 14 26.06 -0.31 27.22
N TYR A 15 26.87 -0.61 26.21
CA TYR A 15 27.42 0.39 25.29
C TYR A 15 27.53 -0.18 23.87
N CYS A 16 27.59 0.70 22.89
CA CYS A 16 27.91 0.35 21.50
C CYS A 16 29.30 0.90 21.15
N VAL A 17 30.11 0.13 20.42
CA VAL A 17 31.39 0.62 19.89
C VAL A 17 31.14 1.19 18.50
N PRO A 18 31.43 2.48 18.23
CA PRO A 18 31.23 3.07 16.91
C PRO A 18 31.93 2.26 15.81
N GLY A 19 31.18 1.89 14.77
CA GLY A 19 31.68 1.10 13.64
C GLY A 19 31.68 -0.42 13.86
N GLU A 20 31.46 -0.91 15.09
CA GLU A 20 31.26 -2.33 15.31
C GLU A 20 29.84 -2.73 14.92
N THR A 21 29.74 -3.71 14.02
CA THR A 21 28.46 -4.23 13.56
C THR A 21 28.46 -5.76 13.49
N ARG A 22 27.28 -6.35 13.55
CA ARG A 22 27.04 -7.78 13.32
C ARG A 22 25.86 -7.96 12.35
N LEU A 23 25.85 -9.11 11.71
CA LEU A 23 24.74 -9.52 10.86
C LEU A 23 23.52 -9.77 11.74
N GLU A 24 22.44 -9.04 11.48
CA GLU A 24 21.11 -9.22 12.06
C GLU A 24 20.18 -9.79 10.97
N GLY A 25 19.10 -10.44 11.41
CA GLY A 25 18.08 -11.00 10.54
C GLY A 25 18.41 -12.40 9.99
N PRO A 26 17.57 -12.91 9.08
CA PRO A 26 16.32 -12.29 8.61
C PRO A 26 15.29 -12.20 9.74
N PHE A 27 14.44 -11.19 9.70
CA PHE A 27 13.41 -10.94 10.71
C PHE A 27 12.09 -10.56 10.05
N GLY A 28 10.96 -10.95 10.64
CA GLY A 28 9.66 -10.58 10.11
C GLY A 28 9.40 -9.09 10.32
N ASP A 29 8.75 -8.42 9.37
CA ASP A 29 8.51 -6.98 9.46
C ASP A 29 7.04 -6.61 9.25
N HIS A 30 6.70 -5.38 9.60
CA HIS A 30 5.35 -4.80 9.58
C HIS A 30 4.71 -4.73 8.19
N PHE A 31 5.49 -4.87 7.10
CA PHE A 31 4.94 -5.07 5.77
C PHE A 31 4.44 -6.50 5.51
N GLY A 32 4.70 -7.45 6.41
CA GLY A 32 4.34 -8.84 6.28
C GLY A 32 5.38 -9.73 5.61
N PHE A 33 6.55 -9.19 5.28
CA PHE A 33 7.66 -9.93 4.67
C PHE A 33 8.80 -10.16 5.66
N TYR A 34 9.63 -11.16 5.38
CA TYR A 34 10.94 -11.26 6.02
C TYR A 34 11.88 -10.21 5.44
N SER A 35 12.36 -9.31 6.29
CA SER A 35 13.40 -8.35 5.95
C SER A 35 14.73 -9.04 5.72
N LEU A 36 15.56 -8.33 4.96
CA LEU A 36 16.88 -8.78 4.58
C LEU A 36 17.83 -8.73 5.77
N THR A 37 18.82 -9.63 5.76
CA THR A 37 19.94 -9.52 6.69
C THR A 37 20.71 -8.23 6.45
N GLY A 38 21.18 -7.60 7.52
CA GLY A 38 21.93 -6.34 7.46
C GLY A 38 22.98 -6.25 8.55
N GLN A 39 23.94 -5.33 8.38
CA GLN A 39 24.95 -5.04 9.40
C GLN A 39 24.44 -3.96 10.35
N TYR A 40 24.19 -4.32 11.60
CA TYR A 40 23.66 -3.40 12.62
C TYR A 40 24.61 -3.27 13.82
N PRO A 41 24.57 -2.13 14.56
CA PRO A 41 25.41 -1.91 15.73
C PRO A 41 25.26 -2.99 16.80
N VAL A 42 26.36 -3.34 17.46
CA VAL A 42 26.36 -4.31 18.58
C VAL A 42 26.20 -3.60 19.91
N MET A 43 25.21 -4.03 20.70
CA MET A 43 25.10 -3.64 22.11
C MET A 43 25.88 -4.61 23.00
N HIS A 44 26.93 -4.13 23.65
CA HIS A 44 27.67 -4.87 24.67
C HIS A 44 26.98 -4.70 26.02
N VAL A 45 26.28 -5.75 26.46
CA VAL A 45 25.55 -5.74 27.71
C VAL A 45 26.52 -5.85 28.89
N THR A 46 26.45 -4.90 29.82
CA THR A 46 27.26 -4.86 31.04
C THR A 46 26.46 -5.22 32.29
N ALA A 47 25.15 -4.97 32.28
CA ALA A 47 24.25 -5.37 33.35
C ALA A 47 22.83 -5.61 32.83
N ILE A 48 22.11 -6.52 33.48
CA ILE A 48 20.66 -6.68 33.34
C ILE A 48 20.09 -6.55 34.75
N THR A 49 19.27 -5.53 34.98
CA THR A 49 18.59 -5.30 36.25
C THR A 49 17.09 -5.52 36.06
N ALA A 50 16.44 -6.13 37.05
CA ALA A 50 15.02 -6.46 36.95
C ALA A 50 14.37 -6.43 38.33
N ARG A 51 13.08 -6.10 38.37
CA ARG A 51 12.30 -6.20 39.61
C ARG A 51 11.99 -7.66 39.95
N LYS A 52 11.53 -7.90 41.18
CA LYS A 52 11.00 -9.21 41.56
C LYS A 52 9.71 -9.48 40.76
N ASP A 53 9.57 -10.71 40.25
CA ASP A 53 8.41 -11.14 39.45
C ASP A 53 8.25 -10.30 38.16
N ALA A 54 9.37 -9.99 37.51
CA ALA A 54 9.41 -9.20 36.28
C ALA A 54 8.69 -9.88 35.10
N VAL A 55 8.02 -9.07 34.28
CA VAL A 55 7.37 -9.47 33.03
C VAL A 55 8.14 -8.90 31.85
N LEU A 56 8.49 -9.76 30.88
CA LEU A 56 9.06 -9.33 29.60
C LEU A 56 7.93 -9.14 28.59
N PRO A 57 7.55 -7.91 28.23
CA PRO A 57 6.66 -7.69 27.11
C PRO A 57 7.40 -8.10 25.83
N ALA A 58 6.76 -8.94 25.02
CA ALA A 58 7.25 -9.35 23.72
C ALA A 58 6.11 -9.26 22.72
N THR A 59 6.45 -8.88 21.49
CA THR A 59 5.50 -8.78 20.39
C THR A 59 6.03 -9.56 19.20
N ILE A 60 5.12 -9.91 18.29
CA ILE A 60 5.45 -10.46 17.00
C ILE A 60 4.97 -9.48 15.93
N VAL A 61 5.79 -9.32 14.90
CA VAL A 61 5.48 -8.52 13.72
C VAL A 61 5.43 -9.44 12.51
N GLY A 62 4.65 -9.06 11.51
CA GLY A 62 4.40 -9.87 10.34
C GLY A 62 3.20 -9.37 9.55
N LEU A 63 2.50 -10.28 8.85
CA LEU A 63 1.42 -9.91 7.96
C LEU A 63 0.30 -9.16 8.73
N PRO A 64 0.00 -7.88 8.40
CA PRO A 64 -0.97 -7.10 9.15
C PRO A 64 -2.37 -7.74 9.20
N PRO A 65 -3.16 -7.50 10.28
CA PRO A 65 -2.86 -6.66 11.44
C PRO A 65 -1.94 -7.32 12.48
N MET A 66 -1.04 -6.52 13.05
CA MET A 66 -0.18 -6.86 14.20
C MET A 66 -0.23 -5.72 15.24
N GLU A 67 0.31 -5.92 16.44
CA GLU A 67 0.23 -4.95 17.56
C GLU A 67 0.74 -3.55 17.18
N ASP A 68 1.87 -3.51 16.48
CA ASP A 68 2.50 -2.30 15.94
C ASP A 68 1.58 -1.52 14.99
N GLY A 69 0.73 -2.20 14.22
CA GLY A 69 -0.27 -1.56 13.37
C GLY A 69 -1.29 -0.73 14.17
N TYR A 70 -1.74 -1.23 15.33
CA TYR A 70 -2.65 -0.51 16.21
C TYR A 70 -1.96 0.68 16.90
N LEU A 71 -0.70 0.52 17.30
CA LEU A 71 0.13 1.61 17.82
C LEU A 71 0.33 2.69 16.74
N GLY A 72 0.62 2.30 15.50
CA GLY A 72 0.75 3.18 14.36
C GLY A 72 -0.52 3.98 14.08
N GLU A 73 -1.70 3.35 14.15
CA GLU A 73 -2.97 4.06 13.98
C GLU A 73 -3.20 5.10 15.11
N ALA A 74 -2.89 4.76 16.35
CA ALA A 74 -2.99 5.67 17.48
C ALA A 74 -2.05 6.87 17.32
N ILE A 75 -0.80 6.62 16.93
CA ILE A 75 0.22 7.64 16.64
C ILE A 75 -0.27 8.55 15.50
N GLY A 76 -0.75 8.00 14.38
CA GLY A 76 -1.26 8.78 13.25
C GLY A 76 -2.37 9.76 13.64
N ARG A 77 -3.29 9.34 14.53
CA ARG A 77 -4.32 10.24 15.10
C ARG A 77 -3.70 11.35 15.94
N GLN A 78 -2.72 11.03 16.77
CA GLN A 78 -2.09 11.99 17.67
C GLN A 78 -1.21 13.02 16.94
N PHE A 79 -0.63 12.66 15.79
CA PHE A 79 0.15 13.58 14.95
C PHE A 79 -0.71 14.45 14.03
N SER A 80 -2.00 14.16 13.87
CA SER A 80 -2.89 14.91 12.98
C SER A 80 -2.91 16.43 13.26
N PRO A 81 -2.96 16.93 14.52
CA PRO A 81 -2.88 18.37 14.79
C PRO A 81 -1.57 19.02 14.35
N VAL A 82 -0.45 18.30 14.43
CA VAL A 82 0.87 18.79 14.00
C VAL A 82 0.89 18.95 12.48
N LEU A 83 0.38 17.95 11.75
CA LEU A 83 0.24 18.02 10.29
C LEU A 83 -0.69 19.16 9.88
N GLN A 84 -1.81 19.33 10.56
CA GLN A 84 -2.76 20.43 10.31
C GLN A 84 -2.18 21.80 10.63
N PHE A 85 -1.22 21.91 11.56
CA PHE A 85 -0.53 23.18 11.83
C PHE A 85 0.31 23.61 10.62
N GLN A 86 1.15 22.71 10.10
CA GLN A 86 2.03 22.99 8.96
C GLN A 86 1.27 23.03 7.62
N HIS A 87 0.27 22.16 7.45
CA HIS A 87 -0.55 22.02 6.26
C HIS A 87 -2.02 22.32 6.61
N ARG A 88 -2.38 23.61 6.70
CA ARG A 88 -3.75 24.09 7.06
C ARG A 88 -4.87 23.56 6.16
N ASP A 89 -4.49 23.04 5.00
CA ASP A 89 -5.35 22.41 4.02
C ASP A 89 -5.67 20.94 4.31
N VAL A 90 -4.87 20.26 5.11
CA VAL A 90 -5.20 18.91 5.61
C VAL A 90 -6.33 19.03 6.64
N LYS A 91 -7.38 18.21 6.46
CA LYS A 91 -8.44 18.05 7.46
C LYS A 91 -8.28 16.76 8.25
N SER A 92 -7.94 15.66 7.58
CA SER A 92 -7.68 14.38 8.23
C SER A 92 -6.80 13.50 7.35
N VAL A 93 -6.05 12.62 7.97
CA VAL A 93 -5.18 11.63 7.32
C VAL A 93 -5.53 10.25 7.87
N HIS A 94 -5.57 9.26 6.98
CA HIS A 94 -5.61 7.86 7.36
C HIS A 94 -4.46 7.11 6.70
N LEU A 95 -3.75 6.34 7.52
CA LEU A 95 -2.71 5.40 7.12
C LEU A 95 -3.28 4.00 7.39
N PRO A 96 -3.77 3.27 6.37
CA PRO A 96 -4.37 1.97 6.60
C PRO A 96 -3.35 0.99 7.18
N LEU A 97 -3.74 0.30 8.25
CA LEU A 97 -2.87 -0.66 8.95
C LEU A 97 -2.45 -1.80 8.02
N GLU A 98 -3.32 -2.18 7.08
CA GLU A 98 -3.10 -3.23 6.10
C GLU A 98 -1.92 -2.93 5.17
N THR A 99 -1.51 -1.66 5.10
CA THR A 99 -0.42 -1.20 4.23
C THR A 99 0.89 -0.98 4.99
N GLY A 100 0.97 -1.49 6.23
CA GLY A 100 2.08 -1.23 7.14
C GLY A 100 2.22 0.26 7.48
N PHE A 101 1.12 1.03 7.41
CA PHE A 101 1.01 2.50 7.61
C PHE A 101 1.96 3.40 6.79
N HIS A 102 2.94 2.83 6.08
CA HIS A 102 3.97 3.52 5.31
C HIS A 102 3.82 3.35 3.80
N ASN A 103 2.97 2.45 3.27
CA ASN A 103 2.80 2.35 1.81
C ASN A 103 1.67 3.24 1.27
N LEU A 104 0.66 3.58 2.07
CA LEU A 104 -0.48 4.38 1.63
C LEU A 104 -0.92 5.41 2.67
N ALA A 105 -1.14 6.64 2.22
CA ALA A 105 -1.91 7.64 2.95
C ALA A 105 -3.12 8.11 2.14
N ILE A 106 -4.27 8.18 2.79
CA ILE A 106 -5.48 8.81 2.26
C ILE A 106 -5.68 10.12 3.03
N VAL A 107 -5.78 11.24 2.31
CA VAL A 107 -5.72 12.58 2.87
C VAL A 107 -6.94 13.39 2.44
N ALA A 108 -7.81 13.73 3.38
CA ALA A 108 -8.88 14.70 3.14
C ALA A 108 -8.29 16.11 3.12
N SER A 109 -8.33 16.78 1.96
CA SER A 109 -7.67 18.07 1.74
C SER A 109 -8.62 19.13 1.20
N LYS A 110 -8.58 20.33 1.80
CA LYS A 110 -9.35 21.51 1.39
C LYS A 110 -8.78 22.10 0.11
N GLN A 111 -9.66 22.32 -0.87
CA GLN A 111 -9.31 22.98 -2.12
C GLN A 111 -9.76 24.45 -2.12
N ARG A 112 -8.83 25.37 -1.90
CA ARG A 112 -9.02 26.84 -1.97
C ARG A 112 -8.51 27.43 -3.29
N TYR A 113 -7.63 26.71 -3.97
CA TYR A 113 -7.07 27.08 -5.26
C TYR A 113 -6.88 25.83 -6.13
N PRO A 114 -6.76 26.00 -7.47
CA PRO A 114 -6.58 24.89 -8.39
C PRO A 114 -5.43 23.97 -7.97
N ARG A 115 -5.65 22.65 -8.05
CA ARG A 115 -4.63 21.61 -7.83
C ARG A 115 -3.97 21.63 -6.43
N GLN A 116 -4.65 22.17 -5.42
CA GLN A 116 -4.10 22.30 -4.07
C GLN A 116 -3.77 20.95 -3.44
N ALA A 117 -4.58 19.92 -3.67
CA ALA A 117 -4.34 18.54 -3.24
C ALA A 117 -2.92 18.03 -3.57
N ARG A 118 -2.41 18.34 -4.77
CA ARG A 118 -1.07 17.93 -5.23
C ARG A 118 0.02 18.60 -4.39
N LYS A 119 -0.13 19.90 -4.11
CA LYS A 119 0.74 20.64 -3.17
C LYS A 119 0.66 20.01 -1.78
N THR A 120 -0.53 19.65 -1.30
CA THR A 120 -0.71 19.00 0.01
C THR A 120 0.10 17.70 0.06
N ALA A 121 -0.09 16.82 -0.94
CA ALA A 121 0.60 15.54 -1.03
C ALA A 121 2.12 15.71 -1.06
N LEU A 122 2.65 16.60 -1.90
CA LEU A 122 4.09 16.92 -1.93
C LEU A 122 4.61 17.41 -0.59
N GLY A 123 3.84 18.24 0.12
CA GLY A 123 4.21 18.72 1.45
C GLY A 123 4.28 17.59 2.48
N LEU A 124 3.33 16.66 2.44
CA LEU A 124 3.28 15.51 3.34
C LEU A 124 4.40 14.50 3.03
N LEU A 125 4.76 14.31 1.75
CA LEU A 125 5.93 13.52 1.36
C LEU A 125 7.27 14.09 1.88
N GLY A 126 7.29 15.34 2.35
CA GLY A 126 8.44 15.93 3.04
C GLY A 126 8.32 15.99 4.57
N ALA A 127 7.23 15.48 5.16
CA ALA A 127 6.90 15.68 6.56
C ALA A 127 7.30 14.47 7.44
N GLY A 128 8.50 14.52 8.03
CA GLY A 128 8.97 13.49 8.97
C GLY A 128 8.96 12.10 8.34
N GLN A 129 8.44 11.08 9.04
CA GLN A 129 8.37 9.71 8.54
C GLN A 129 7.35 9.49 7.41
N MET A 130 6.49 10.48 7.10
CA MET A 130 5.64 10.40 5.90
C MET A 130 6.45 10.44 4.59
N MET A 131 7.75 10.77 4.66
CA MET A 131 8.66 10.65 3.52
C MET A 131 8.82 9.21 3.02
N PHE A 132 8.47 8.20 3.81
CA PHE A 132 8.48 6.80 3.37
C PHE A 132 7.26 6.41 2.53
N LEU A 133 6.19 7.21 2.55
CA LEU A 133 4.95 6.94 1.81
C LEU A 133 5.18 6.67 0.33
N LYS A 134 4.75 5.49 -0.14
CA LYS A 134 4.76 5.13 -1.55
C LYS A 134 3.61 5.78 -2.31
N VAL A 135 2.41 5.78 -1.74
CA VAL A 135 1.20 6.31 -2.37
C VAL A 135 0.51 7.35 -1.46
N ILE A 136 0.14 8.49 -2.02
CA ILE A 136 -0.80 9.43 -1.39
C ILE A 136 -2.01 9.63 -2.29
N ILE A 137 -3.19 9.39 -1.74
CA ILE A 137 -4.46 9.69 -2.39
C ILE A 137 -5.12 10.86 -1.66
N ALA A 138 -5.31 11.97 -2.38
CA ALA A 138 -6.01 13.13 -1.85
C ALA A 138 -7.50 13.06 -2.21
N VAL A 139 -8.36 13.24 -1.22
CA VAL A 139 -9.82 13.19 -1.34
C VAL A 139 -10.43 14.51 -0.82
N ASP A 140 -11.71 14.73 -1.11
CA ASP A 140 -12.43 15.92 -0.69
C ASP A 140 -12.40 16.14 0.82
N PRO A 141 -12.48 17.40 1.30
CA PRO A 141 -12.33 17.68 2.72
C PRO A 141 -13.42 17.05 3.59
N GLU A 142 -14.62 16.79 3.07
CA GLU A 142 -15.70 16.17 3.84
C GLU A 142 -15.70 14.63 3.75
N HIS A 143 -14.83 14.05 2.92
CA HIS A 143 -14.68 12.61 2.82
C HIS A 143 -13.95 12.08 4.06
N ASN A 144 -14.48 11.00 4.66
CA ASN A 144 -13.81 10.29 5.75
C ASN A 144 -12.71 9.38 5.17
N PRO A 145 -11.41 9.64 5.40
CA PRO A 145 -10.33 8.86 4.79
C PRO A 145 -10.29 7.37 5.17
N LYS A 146 -11.04 6.96 6.20
CA LYS A 146 -11.19 5.54 6.59
C LYS A 146 -12.27 4.80 5.80
N ASP A 147 -13.13 5.52 5.09
CA ASP A 147 -14.18 4.92 4.27
C ASP A 147 -13.62 4.52 2.90
N LEU A 148 -13.11 3.29 2.84
CA LEU A 148 -12.52 2.75 1.62
C LEU A 148 -13.56 2.51 0.50
N GLU A 149 -14.86 2.40 0.83
CA GLU A 149 -15.90 2.31 -0.20
C GLU A 149 -16.14 3.67 -0.85
N ALA A 150 -16.25 4.72 -0.05
CA ALA A 150 -16.30 6.07 -0.58
C ALA A 150 -15.01 6.43 -1.35
N LEU A 151 -13.86 5.82 -1.00
CA LEU A 151 -12.60 6.04 -1.72
C LEU A 151 -12.69 5.45 -3.11
N LEU A 152 -13.22 4.24 -3.25
CA LEU A 152 -13.47 3.64 -4.56
C LEU A 152 -14.42 4.50 -5.40
N ASP A 153 -15.45 5.10 -4.80
CA ASP A 153 -16.32 6.07 -5.49
C ASP A 153 -15.55 7.30 -5.96
N ALA A 154 -14.67 7.86 -5.11
CA ALA A 154 -13.83 9.00 -5.49
C ALA A 154 -12.85 8.66 -6.62
N LEU A 155 -12.20 7.50 -6.59
CA LEU A 155 -11.33 7.02 -7.67
C LEU A 155 -12.11 6.78 -8.96
N ASN A 156 -13.34 6.28 -8.85
CA ASN A 156 -14.23 6.04 -9.98
C ASN A 156 -14.67 7.36 -10.62
N ASP A 157 -15.13 8.33 -9.84
CA ASP A 157 -15.82 9.51 -10.38
C ASP A 157 -14.91 10.73 -10.59
N LYS A 158 -13.80 10.82 -9.85
CA LYS A 158 -13.02 12.06 -9.72
C LYS A 158 -11.58 11.95 -10.17
N VAL A 159 -11.17 10.85 -10.81
CA VAL A 159 -9.80 10.70 -11.27
C VAL A 159 -9.75 10.49 -12.77
N GLU A 160 -9.23 11.48 -13.48
CA GLU A 160 -8.80 11.34 -14.87
C GLU A 160 -7.34 10.88 -14.87
N ILE A 161 -7.07 9.63 -15.29
CA ILE A 161 -5.74 9.01 -15.22
C ILE A 161 -4.65 9.92 -15.81
N SER A 162 -4.91 10.55 -16.96
CA SER A 162 -3.92 11.35 -17.68
C SER A 162 -3.50 12.63 -16.95
N GLN A 163 -4.33 13.15 -16.03
CA GLN A 163 -4.14 14.43 -15.37
C GLN A 163 -3.94 14.34 -13.86
N ASP A 164 -4.58 13.35 -13.22
CA ASP A 164 -4.73 13.26 -11.77
C ASP A 164 -3.88 12.14 -11.13
N VAL A 165 -3.23 11.30 -11.94
CA VAL A 165 -2.23 10.32 -11.49
C VAL A 165 -0.82 10.86 -11.79
N ILE A 166 -0.02 11.08 -10.76
CA ILE A 166 1.28 11.74 -10.84
C ILE A 166 2.34 10.82 -10.23
N ILE A 167 3.39 10.54 -11.00
CA ILE A 167 4.53 9.75 -10.57
C ILE A 167 5.69 10.70 -10.25
N LEU A 168 6.35 10.48 -9.12
CA LEU A 168 7.58 11.16 -8.71
C LEU A 168 8.71 10.13 -8.67
N ASP A 169 9.65 10.23 -9.60
CA ASP A 169 10.72 9.23 -9.73
C ASP A 169 11.89 9.47 -8.78
N GLY A 170 12.49 8.39 -8.28
CA GLY A 170 13.76 8.44 -7.54
C GLY A 170 13.70 9.14 -6.18
N MET A 171 12.62 8.91 -5.42
CA MET A 171 12.38 9.50 -4.11
C MET A 171 12.84 8.59 -2.98
N VAL A 172 12.91 9.12 -1.74
CA VAL A 172 13.27 8.35 -0.54
C VAL A 172 12.25 7.22 -0.30
N ALA A 173 12.77 6.01 -0.10
CA ALA A 173 12.01 4.81 0.26
C ALA A 173 12.29 4.35 1.68
N ASP A 174 11.39 3.52 2.18
CA ASP A 174 11.66 2.69 3.33
C ASP A 174 12.72 1.64 2.96
N SER A 175 13.71 1.42 3.82
CA SER A 175 14.70 0.35 3.65
C SER A 175 14.07 -1.04 3.55
N LEU A 176 12.89 -1.22 4.16
CA LEU A 176 12.21 -2.51 4.27
C LEU A 176 11.26 -2.79 3.10
N ASP A 177 11.06 -1.84 2.16
CA ASP A 177 10.21 -2.06 0.99
C ASP A 177 10.79 -3.14 0.07
N ALA A 178 10.09 -4.28 -0.01
CA ALA A 178 10.44 -5.44 -0.82
C ALA A 178 10.36 -5.22 -2.33
N SER A 179 9.47 -4.33 -2.75
CA SER A 179 9.12 -4.17 -4.17
C SER A 179 10.07 -3.24 -4.94
N SER A 180 10.71 -2.31 -4.23
CA SER A 180 11.63 -1.38 -4.86
C SER A 180 12.85 -2.10 -5.45
N PRO A 181 13.29 -1.76 -6.67
CA PRO A 181 14.55 -2.25 -7.24
C PRO A 181 15.79 -1.83 -6.42
N TYR A 182 15.71 -0.72 -5.68
CA TYR A 182 16.83 -0.12 -4.97
C TYR A 182 16.52 0.06 -3.49
N GLU A 183 17.48 -0.24 -2.63
CA GLU A 183 17.34 0.07 -1.20
C GLU A 183 17.26 1.60 -1.01
N ASN A 184 16.33 2.05 -0.16
CA ASN A 184 16.12 3.47 0.19
C ASN A 184 15.70 4.40 -0.96
N VAL A 185 15.46 3.90 -2.18
CA VAL A 185 15.04 4.69 -3.34
C VAL A 185 13.86 4.02 -4.03
N HIS A 186 12.75 4.73 -4.24
CA HIS A 186 11.58 4.26 -5.01
C HIS A 186 10.87 5.43 -5.70
N SER A 187 10.04 5.13 -6.70
CA SER A 187 9.10 6.12 -7.23
C SER A 187 7.87 6.23 -6.31
N LYS A 188 7.26 7.42 -6.25
CA LYS A 188 6.06 7.69 -5.45
C LYS A 188 4.88 8.04 -6.33
N LEU A 189 3.68 7.72 -5.86
CA LEU A 189 2.43 7.97 -6.57
C LEU A 189 1.57 8.98 -5.81
N ILE A 190 1.12 10.03 -6.50
CA ILE A 190 0.11 10.96 -6.02
C ILE A 190 -1.14 10.79 -6.89
N ILE A 191 -2.30 10.58 -6.24
CA ILE A 191 -3.59 10.52 -6.91
C ILE A 191 -4.47 11.66 -6.38
N ASP A 192 -4.87 12.57 -7.26
CA ASP A 192 -5.75 13.69 -6.95
C ASP A 192 -7.21 13.31 -7.23
N ALA A 193 -7.87 12.70 -6.24
CA ALA A 193 -9.28 12.29 -6.29
C ALA A 193 -10.22 13.37 -5.70
N THR A 194 -9.82 14.64 -5.79
CA THR A 194 -10.63 15.77 -5.30
C THR A 194 -11.58 16.29 -6.38
N THR A 195 -12.68 16.89 -5.93
CA THR A 195 -13.59 17.63 -6.80
C THR A 195 -12.86 18.83 -7.39
N ILE A 196 -13.03 19.06 -8.71
CA ILE A 196 -12.37 20.17 -9.41
C ILE A 196 -12.86 21.50 -8.80
N PRO A 197 -11.94 22.34 -8.26
CA PRO A 197 -12.32 23.64 -7.71
C PRO A 197 -12.86 24.57 -8.80
N GLN A 198 -13.78 25.47 -8.44
CA GLN A 198 -14.43 26.40 -9.39
C GLN A 198 -13.44 27.22 -10.24
N ARG A 199 -12.29 27.59 -9.66
CA ARG A 199 -11.27 28.42 -10.31
C ARG A 199 -10.26 27.62 -11.12
N ASP A 200 -10.36 26.30 -11.15
CA ASP A 200 -9.46 25.44 -11.93
C ASP A 200 -9.86 25.52 -13.41
N PRO A 201 -8.90 25.59 -14.36
CA PRO A 201 -9.20 25.65 -15.79
C PRO A 201 -9.96 24.42 -16.31
N ARG A 202 -9.98 23.32 -15.55
CA ARG A 202 -10.79 22.11 -15.82
C ARG A 202 -12.23 22.22 -15.34
N SER A 203 -12.57 23.26 -14.57
CA SER A 203 -13.92 23.47 -14.04
C SER A 203 -14.92 23.74 -15.17
N PRO A 204 -16.22 23.40 -14.99
CA PRO A 204 -17.24 23.85 -15.92
C PRO A 204 -17.44 25.37 -15.90
N SER A 205 -17.01 26.06 -14.84
CA SER A 205 -17.10 27.53 -14.72
C SER A 205 -16.22 28.26 -15.73
N GLU A 206 -16.52 29.55 -15.96
CA GLU A 206 -15.63 30.41 -16.75
C GLU A 206 -14.24 30.50 -16.09
N PRO A 207 -13.16 30.37 -16.88
CA PRO A 207 -11.81 30.48 -16.35
C PRO A 207 -11.54 31.90 -15.86
N LEU A 208 -10.51 32.05 -15.02
CA LEU A 208 -10.04 33.38 -14.61
C LEU A 208 -9.61 34.20 -15.82
N GLU A 209 -9.76 35.53 -15.74
CA GLU A 209 -9.38 36.45 -16.81
C GLU A 209 -7.95 36.18 -17.30
N GLY A 210 -7.79 36.06 -18.61
CA GLY A 210 -6.51 35.72 -19.25
C GLY A 210 -6.13 34.23 -19.26
N SER A 211 -6.95 33.34 -18.69
CA SER A 211 -6.74 31.90 -18.71
C SER A 211 -7.62 31.19 -19.73
N PHE A 212 -7.12 30.10 -20.31
CA PHE A 212 -7.88 29.24 -21.21
C PHE A 212 -8.55 28.10 -20.43
N LYS A 213 -9.71 27.66 -20.93
CA LYS A 213 -10.36 26.44 -20.44
C LYS A 213 -9.58 25.22 -20.92
N GLN A 214 -9.34 24.28 -20.00
CA GLN A 214 -8.75 22.99 -20.32
C GLN A 214 -9.87 22.03 -20.75
N ASN A 215 -9.67 21.29 -21.85
CA ASN A 215 -10.60 20.24 -22.23
C ASN A 215 -10.64 19.20 -21.10
N THR A 216 -11.83 18.89 -20.59
CA THR A 216 -12.01 17.97 -19.46
C THR A 216 -13.31 17.21 -19.66
N PRO A 217 -13.34 15.88 -19.46
CA PRO A 217 -14.56 15.11 -19.59
C PRO A 217 -15.66 15.60 -18.65
N GLU A 218 -16.90 15.63 -19.13
CA GLU A 218 -18.07 16.07 -18.35
C GLU A 218 -18.25 15.25 -17.05
N TRP A 219 -17.98 13.94 -17.11
CA TRP A 219 -18.04 13.07 -15.93
C TRP A 219 -17.03 13.49 -14.85
N ARG A 220 -15.82 13.90 -15.26
CA ARG A 220 -14.76 14.35 -14.34
C ARG A 220 -15.11 15.69 -13.69
N GLN A 221 -15.91 16.50 -14.38
CA GLN A 221 -16.49 17.76 -13.89
C GLN A 221 -17.72 17.53 -12.98
N GLY A 222 -18.18 16.29 -12.84
CA GLY A 222 -19.39 15.94 -12.08
C GLY A 222 -20.70 16.33 -12.77
N LEU A 223 -20.68 16.57 -14.09
CA LEU A 223 -21.86 16.94 -14.86
C LEU A 223 -22.65 15.72 -15.36
N THR A 224 -21.97 14.60 -15.59
CA THR A 224 -22.55 13.35 -16.06
C THR A 224 -21.98 12.16 -15.30
N GLU A 225 -22.65 11.00 -15.36
CA GLU A 225 -22.09 9.77 -14.83
C GLU A 225 -20.95 9.26 -15.73
N SER A 226 -19.98 8.58 -15.14
CA SER A 226 -18.92 7.90 -15.89
C SER A 226 -19.48 6.73 -16.68
N ALA A 227 -18.90 6.47 -17.86
CA ALA A 227 -19.16 5.25 -18.61
C ALA A 227 -18.81 4.01 -17.76
N LYS A 228 -19.61 2.94 -17.93
CA LYS A 228 -19.50 1.70 -17.14
C LYS A 228 -18.94 0.58 -17.99
N PHE A 229 -17.92 -0.11 -17.49
CA PHE A 229 -17.39 -1.31 -18.11
C PHE A 229 -18.31 -2.50 -17.82
N ARG A 230 -18.87 -3.10 -18.88
CA ARG A 230 -19.87 -4.18 -18.77
C ARG A 230 -19.39 -5.54 -19.26
N GLN A 231 -18.13 -5.67 -19.66
CA GLN A 231 -17.61 -6.88 -20.31
C GLN A 231 -16.95 -7.86 -19.33
N ILE A 232 -17.24 -7.79 -18.03
CA ILE A 232 -16.63 -8.67 -17.01
C ILE A 232 -16.81 -10.16 -17.32
N ASP A 233 -17.98 -10.57 -17.85
CA ASP A 233 -18.23 -11.97 -18.19
C ASP A 233 -17.30 -12.47 -19.31
N LYS A 234 -16.95 -11.60 -20.26
CA LYS A 234 -15.96 -11.91 -21.30
C LYS A 234 -14.55 -11.95 -20.74
N VAL A 235 -14.22 -11.06 -19.78
CA VAL A 235 -12.93 -11.09 -19.08
C VAL A 235 -12.75 -12.43 -18.34
N LYS A 236 -13.78 -12.90 -17.63
CA LYS A 236 -13.77 -14.19 -16.93
C LYS A 236 -13.63 -15.41 -17.85
N GLN A 237 -13.89 -15.25 -19.14
CA GLN A 237 -13.74 -16.30 -20.15
C GLN A 237 -12.36 -16.30 -20.82
N LEU A 238 -11.49 -15.33 -20.52
CA LEU A 238 -10.13 -15.32 -21.05
C LEU A 238 -9.29 -16.40 -20.35
N ASP A 239 -8.58 -17.21 -21.12
CA ASP A 239 -7.72 -18.30 -20.59
C ASP A 239 -6.62 -17.80 -19.63
N LEU A 240 -6.28 -16.51 -19.70
CA LEU A 240 -5.28 -15.89 -18.83
C LEU A 240 -5.84 -15.43 -17.49
N VAL A 241 -7.15 -15.49 -17.27
CA VAL A 241 -7.84 -14.99 -16.08
C VAL A 241 -8.22 -16.15 -15.17
N SER A 242 -7.81 -16.09 -13.90
CA SER A 242 -8.22 -17.04 -12.88
C SER A 242 -9.55 -16.62 -12.22
N ASP A 243 -9.68 -15.35 -11.85
CA ASP A 243 -10.94 -14.72 -11.42
C ASP A 243 -10.91 -13.22 -11.74
N ALA A 244 -12.08 -12.59 -11.72
CA ALA A 244 -12.23 -11.16 -11.94
C ALA A 244 -13.39 -10.58 -11.13
N ARG A 245 -13.22 -9.34 -10.65
CA ARG A 245 -14.24 -8.64 -9.86
C ARG A 245 -14.23 -7.15 -10.17
N MET A 246 -15.41 -6.60 -10.47
CA MET A 246 -15.61 -5.15 -10.47
C MET A 246 -15.61 -4.63 -9.04
N LEU A 247 -14.77 -3.65 -8.76
CA LEU A 247 -14.84 -2.88 -7.51
C LEU A 247 -15.80 -1.70 -7.67
N ARG A 248 -15.80 -1.07 -8.85
CA ARG A 248 -16.72 -0.01 -9.29
C ARG A 248 -16.86 -0.04 -10.80
N ASP A 249 -17.76 0.77 -11.35
CA ASP A 249 -18.13 0.79 -12.76
C ASP A 249 -16.95 0.88 -13.75
N ASN A 250 -15.83 1.50 -13.37
CA ASN A 250 -14.60 1.56 -14.19
C ASN A 250 -13.34 1.02 -13.49
N ILE A 251 -13.53 0.26 -12.41
CA ILE A 251 -12.45 -0.33 -11.61
C ILE A 251 -12.60 -1.85 -11.60
N LEU A 252 -11.70 -2.53 -12.29
CA LEU A 252 -11.65 -3.98 -12.41
C LEU A 252 -10.40 -4.53 -11.72
N VAL A 253 -10.57 -5.59 -10.94
CA VAL A 253 -9.48 -6.42 -10.43
C VAL A 253 -9.53 -7.76 -11.15
N VAL A 254 -8.37 -8.26 -11.56
CA VAL A 254 -8.18 -9.55 -12.21
C VAL A 254 -7.08 -10.31 -11.49
N THR A 255 -7.31 -11.61 -11.26
CA THR A 255 -6.27 -12.53 -10.81
C THR A 255 -5.78 -13.38 -11.96
N THR A 256 -4.50 -13.72 -11.95
CA THR A 256 -3.90 -14.55 -13.00
C THR A 256 -2.84 -15.48 -12.43
N ASN A 257 -2.79 -16.71 -12.95
CA ASN A 257 -1.71 -17.64 -12.65
C ASN A 257 -0.42 -17.23 -13.37
N ILE A 258 0.69 -17.11 -12.66
CA ILE A 258 2.02 -16.84 -13.23
C ILE A 258 2.96 -17.99 -12.85
N ALA A 259 3.40 -18.74 -13.84
CA ALA A 259 4.38 -19.80 -13.64
C ALA A 259 5.73 -19.23 -13.17
N GLY A 260 6.42 -19.95 -12.28
CA GLY A 260 7.70 -19.50 -11.73
C GLY A 260 7.59 -18.38 -10.69
N THR A 261 6.38 -18.02 -10.27
CA THR A 261 6.16 -17.08 -9.16
C THR A 261 6.80 -17.61 -7.87
N PRO A 262 7.61 -16.80 -7.16
CA PRO A 262 8.13 -17.14 -5.84
C PRO A 262 7.02 -17.56 -4.86
N SER A 263 7.26 -18.63 -4.11
CA SER A 263 6.32 -19.08 -3.09
C SER A 263 6.22 -18.06 -1.95
N PRO A 264 5.02 -17.78 -1.42
CA PRO A 264 4.85 -17.02 -0.19
C PRO A 264 5.67 -17.55 0.99
N GLU A 265 5.91 -18.86 1.08
CA GLU A 265 6.60 -19.47 2.22
C GLU A 265 8.13 -19.33 2.16
N THR A 266 8.69 -19.33 0.96
CA THR A 266 10.15 -19.39 0.76
C THR A 266 10.72 -18.17 0.06
N GLY A 267 9.89 -17.36 -0.61
CA GLY A 267 10.35 -16.29 -1.48
C GLY A 267 11.21 -16.82 -2.63
N SER A 268 12.09 -15.96 -3.15
CA SER A 268 13.19 -16.32 -4.05
C SER A 268 14.33 -15.32 -3.94
N ASP A 269 15.55 -15.83 -3.80
CA ASP A 269 16.80 -15.05 -3.84
C ASP A 269 17.47 -15.08 -5.22
N GLU A 270 17.12 -16.05 -6.07
CA GLU A 270 17.79 -16.29 -7.35
C GLU A 270 17.14 -15.53 -8.50
N SER A 271 18.00 -15.01 -9.38
CA SER A 271 17.61 -14.31 -10.60
C SER A 271 17.05 -15.29 -11.64
N HIS A 272 15.85 -15.00 -12.15
CA HIS A 272 15.13 -15.80 -13.13
C HIS A 272 14.62 -14.92 -14.29
N ASN A 273 15.54 -14.39 -15.10
CA ASN A 273 15.25 -13.44 -16.19
C ASN A 273 14.17 -13.95 -17.17
N ASP A 274 14.21 -15.23 -17.55
CA ASP A 274 13.21 -15.83 -18.45
C ASP A 274 11.81 -15.84 -17.84
N ASN A 275 11.70 -16.15 -16.54
CA ASN A 275 10.43 -16.18 -15.83
C ASN A 275 9.86 -14.77 -15.68
N GLU A 276 10.68 -13.78 -15.33
CA GLU A 276 10.22 -12.38 -15.24
C GLU A 276 9.83 -11.83 -16.62
N SER A 277 10.57 -12.18 -17.68
CA SER A 277 10.20 -11.83 -19.07
C SER A 277 8.84 -12.43 -19.45
N ALA A 278 8.61 -13.72 -19.14
CA ALA A 278 7.34 -14.39 -19.38
C ALA A 278 6.20 -13.79 -18.54
N ARG A 279 6.47 -13.37 -17.30
CA ARG A 279 5.51 -12.64 -16.46
C ARG A 279 5.10 -11.33 -17.14
N LEU A 280 6.06 -10.50 -17.53
CA LEU A 280 5.80 -9.22 -18.19
C LEU A 280 5.03 -9.38 -19.51
N GLU A 281 5.38 -10.38 -20.32
CA GLU A 281 4.66 -10.71 -21.55
C GLU A 281 3.21 -11.10 -21.25
N ARG A 282 2.99 -11.96 -20.26
CA ARG A 282 1.65 -12.39 -19.84
C ARG A 282 0.80 -11.20 -19.35
N ILE A 283 1.36 -10.34 -18.51
CA ILE A 283 0.67 -9.13 -18.02
C ILE A 283 0.32 -8.20 -19.18
N SER A 284 1.26 -7.99 -20.12
CA SER A 284 1.03 -7.19 -21.32
C SER A 284 -0.10 -7.77 -22.18
N GLN A 285 -0.08 -9.08 -22.43
CA GLN A 285 -1.09 -9.78 -23.22
C GLN A 285 -2.47 -9.69 -22.54
N LEU A 286 -2.56 -10.00 -21.24
CA LEU A 286 -3.80 -9.94 -20.47
C LEU A 286 -4.40 -8.53 -20.48
N LYS A 287 -3.60 -7.52 -20.17
CA LYS A 287 -3.99 -6.10 -20.21
C LYS A 287 -4.55 -5.72 -21.59
N ASN A 288 -3.83 -6.07 -22.66
CA ASN A 288 -4.23 -5.72 -24.02
C ASN A 288 -5.55 -6.42 -24.42
N LEU A 289 -5.73 -7.70 -24.08
CA LEU A 289 -6.97 -8.43 -24.33
C LEU A 289 -8.16 -7.78 -23.62
N ILE A 290 -8.01 -7.43 -22.34
CA ILE A 290 -9.06 -6.76 -21.57
C ILE A 290 -9.40 -5.40 -22.18
N TRP A 291 -8.39 -4.60 -22.53
CA TRP A 291 -8.59 -3.29 -23.15
C TRP A 291 -9.21 -3.36 -24.54
N GLN A 292 -8.98 -4.44 -25.31
CA GLN A 292 -9.64 -4.68 -26.60
C GLN A 292 -11.13 -5.02 -26.45
N LEU A 293 -11.54 -5.61 -25.32
CA LEU A 293 -12.95 -5.85 -25.03
C LEU A 293 -13.72 -4.54 -24.74
N ASP A 294 -13.00 -3.48 -24.36
CA ASP A 294 -13.55 -2.17 -23.98
C ASP A 294 -13.41 -1.12 -25.07
N SER A 295 -14.20 -1.24 -26.14
CA SER A 295 -14.20 -0.28 -27.26
C SER A 295 -14.57 1.16 -26.86
N GLU A 296 -15.24 1.34 -25.73
CA GLU A 296 -15.67 2.64 -25.22
C GLU A 296 -14.62 3.32 -24.32
N ASN A 297 -13.50 2.64 -24.02
CA ASN A 297 -12.51 3.07 -23.03
C ASN A 297 -13.14 3.44 -21.67
N SER A 298 -14.17 2.69 -21.28
CA SER A 298 -14.91 2.87 -20.03
C SER A 298 -14.13 2.40 -18.81
N LEU A 299 -13.28 1.38 -18.95
CA LEU A 299 -12.43 0.84 -17.90
C LEU A 299 -11.17 1.71 -17.74
N ARG A 300 -11.08 2.41 -16.61
CA ARG A 300 -9.95 3.31 -16.32
C ARG A 300 -8.89 2.68 -15.43
N TRP A 301 -9.32 1.84 -14.48
CA TRP A 301 -8.44 1.18 -13.53
C TRP A 301 -8.51 -0.33 -13.73
N LEU A 302 -7.41 -0.92 -14.17
CA LEU A 302 -7.22 -2.36 -14.23
C LEU A 302 -6.16 -2.76 -13.22
N PHE A 303 -6.56 -3.48 -12.18
CA PHE A 303 -5.64 -4.05 -11.20
C PHE A 303 -5.40 -5.52 -11.54
N ILE A 304 -4.14 -5.94 -11.57
CA ILE A 304 -3.76 -7.34 -11.80
C ILE A 304 -2.96 -7.84 -10.61
N THR A 305 -3.34 -8.99 -10.06
CA THR A 305 -2.58 -9.70 -9.01
C THR A 305 -2.59 -11.21 -9.24
N ASN A 306 -1.87 -11.96 -8.41
CA ASN A 306 -1.81 -13.42 -8.55
C ASN A 306 -3.13 -14.08 -8.13
N ASP A 307 -3.30 -15.33 -8.55
CA ASP A 307 -4.41 -16.20 -8.16
C ASP A 307 -4.28 -16.80 -6.75
N ASP A 308 -3.26 -16.39 -5.99
CA ASP A 308 -3.22 -16.59 -4.53
C ASP A 308 -4.28 -15.73 -3.79
N MET A 309 -4.95 -14.83 -4.51
CA MET A 309 -5.98 -13.93 -4.02
C MET A 309 -7.40 -14.45 -4.32
N ASP A 310 -8.14 -14.83 -3.28
CA ASP A 310 -9.58 -15.10 -3.38
C ASP A 310 -10.39 -13.80 -3.32
N LEU A 311 -10.87 -13.35 -4.48
CA LEU A 311 -11.65 -12.11 -4.62
C LEU A 311 -13.02 -12.16 -3.93
N ASN A 312 -13.50 -13.33 -3.50
CA ASN A 312 -14.84 -13.54 -2.96
C ASN A 312 -14.85 -13.74 -1.43
N CYS A 313 -13.69 -13.91 -0.80
CA CYS A 313 -13.61 -14.04 0.65
C CYS A 313 -13.98 -12.72 1.38
N VAL A 314 -14.41 -12.83 2.64
CA VAL A 314 -14.83 -11.69 3.47
C VAL A 314 -13.72 -10.64 3.60
N LYS A 315 -12.47 -11.09 3.77
CA LYS A 315 -11.30 -10.23 3.94
C LYS A 315 -10.65 -9.81 2.61
N ALA A 316 -11.29 -10.08 1.47
CA ALA A 316 -10.70 -9.85 0.16
C ALA A 316 -10.23 -8.40 -0.03
N ARG A 317 -11.02 -7.43 0.41
CA ARG A 317 -10.67 -6.00 0.26
C ARG A 317 -9.41 -5.60 1.03
N ARG A 318 -9.25 -6.10 2.27
CA ARG A 318 -8.06 -5.84 3.09
C ARG A 318 -6.82 -6.47 2.48
N ARG A 319 -6.94 -7.73 2.03
CA ARG A 319 -5.83 -8.45 1.39
C ARG A 319 -5.44 -7.83 0.04
N LEU A 320 -6.42 -7.39 -0.75
CA LEU A 320 -6.18 -6.62 -1.97
C LEU A 320 -5.44 -5.32 -1.66
N LEU A 321 -5.88 -4.56 -0.66
CA LEU A 321 -5.23 -3.31 -0.29
C LEU A 321 -3.74 -3.54 0.03
N TRP A 322 -3.44 -4.56 0.82
CA TRP A 322 -2.05 -4.97 1.10
C TRP A 322 -1.30 -5.37 -0.18
N GLN A 323 -1.83 -6.27 -1.02
CA GLN A 323 -1.16 -6.70 -2.24
C GLN A 323 -0.88 -5.51 -3.18
N LEU A 324 -1.88 -4.66 -3.41
CA LEU A 324 -1.80 -3.52 -4.32
C LEU A 324 -0.78 -2.47 -3.90
N THR A 325 -0.44 -2.38 -2.61
CA THR A 325 0.50 -1.36 -2.11
C THR A 325 1.86 -1.92 -1.69
N SER A 326 1.91 -3.21 -1.30
CA SER A 326 3.10 -3.85 -0.74
C SER A 326 3.81 -4.77 -1.75
N ARG A 327 3.12 -5.30 -2.78
CA ARG A 327 3.73 -6.03 -3.90
C ARG A 327 4.05 -5.16 -5.11
N PHE A 328 3.88 -3.86 -4.96
CA PHE A 328 3.85 -2.91 -6.06
C PHE A 328 4.99 -1.90 -5.96
N ASP A 329 5.74 -1.78 -7.05
CA ASP A 329 6.69 -0.70 -7.29
C ASP A 329 6.10 0.30 -8.28
N VAL A 330 6.10 1.59 -7.95
CA VAL A 330 5.51 2.63 -8.80
C VAL A 330 6.26 2.79 -10.12
N GLY A 331 7.58 2.60 -10.11
CA GLY A 331 8.43 2.81 -11.28
C GLY A 331 8.25 1.76 -12.37
N ARG A 332 7.84 0.54 -11.98
CA ARG A 332 7.75 -0.62 -12.88
C ARG A 332 6.34 -1.21 -13.01
N GLY A 333 5.49 -1.05 -12.00
CA GLY A 333 4.18 -1.70 -11.92
C GLY A 333 3.01 -0.92 -12.54
N LEU A 334 3.25 0.27 -13.11
CA LEU A 334 2.20 1.08 -13.76
C LEU A 334 2.34 1.09 -15.27
N PHE A 335 1.32 0.61 -15.97
CA PHE A 335 1.24 0.65 -17.43
C PHE A 335 0.06 1.51 -17.87
N PHE A 336 0.31 2.36 -18.87
CA PHE A 336 -0.72 3.22 -19.44
C PHE A 336 -1.06 2.76 -20.86
N ASP A 337 -2.27 3.07 -21.31
CA ASP A 337 -2.56 3.01 -22.74
C ASP A 337 -1.92 4.19 -23.48
N GLU A 338 -1.93 4.19 -24.81
CA GLU A 338 -1.27 5.23 -25.62
C GLU A 338 -1.75 6.65 -25.30
N SER A 339 -3.03 6.78 -24.95
CA SER A 339 -3.65 8.06 -24.58
C SER A 339 -3.47 8.46 -23.11
N ARG A 340 -2.91 7.56 -22.29
CA ARG A 340 -2.83 7.64 -20.82
C ARG A 340 -4.16 7.87 -20.13
N GLN A 341 -5.27 7.47 -20.75
CA GLN A 341 -6.61 7.56 -20.17
C GLN A 341 -6.94 6.32 -19.31
N ARG A 342 -6.21 5.23 -19.52
CA ARG A 342 -6.37 3.98 -18.76
C ARG A 342 -5.06 3.60 -18.08
N LEU A 343 -5.17 3.08 -16.87
CA LEU A 343 -4.07 2.61 -16.04
C LEU A 343 -4.25 1.13 -15.74
N CYS A 344 -3.21 0.36 -15.98
CA CYS A 344 -3.03 -0.98 -15.47
C CYS A 344 -2.02 -0.94 -14.33
N TRP A 345 -2.45 -1.39 -13.15
CA TRP A 345 -1.68 -1.50 -11.93
C TRP A 345 -1.36 -2.97 -11.69
N ASP A 346 -0.11 -3.34 -11.95
CA ASP A 346 0.42 -4.67 -11.77
C ASP A 346 0.98 -4.82 -10.35
N ALA A 347 0.28 -5.60 -9.54
CA ALA A 347 0.66 -6.00 -8.20
C ALA A 347 0.82 -7.52 -8.11
N THR A 348 1.22 -8.15 -9.21
CA THR A 348 1.66 -9.54 -9.17
C THR A 348 3.02 -9.64 -8.50
N THR A 349 3.26 -10.76 -7.83
CA THR A 349 4.50 -11.08 -7.15
C THR A 349 5.68 -10.92 -8.11
N PRO A 350 6.61 -10.01 -7.82
CA PRO A 350 7.81 -9.83 -8.63
C PRO A 350 8.66 -11.10 -8.64
N ILE A 351 9.21 -11.44 -9.81
CA ILE A 351 10.17 -12.53 -9.95
C ILE A 351 11.57 -11.91 -10.01
N PRO A 352 12.50 -12.25 -9.10
CA PRO A 352 13.83 -11.65 -9.10
C PRO A 352 14.51 -11.79 -10.46
N SER A 353 15.15 -10.72 -10.92
CA SER A 353 15.76 -10.63 -12.24
C SER A 353 16.76 -9.50 -12.30
N ASP A 354 18.00 -9.83 -12.69
CA ASP A 354 19.05 -8.84 -12.90
C ASP A 354 18.80 -7.98 -14.15
N GLU A 355 18.18 -8.56 -15.18
CA GLU A 355 17.87 -7.86 -16.44
C GLU A 355 16.73 -6.85 -16.29
N HIS A 356 15.73 -7.16 -15.47
CA HIS A 356 14.56 -6.31 -15.24
C HIS A 356 14.65 -5.50 -13.94
N GLY A 357 15.80 -5.55 -13.26
CA GLY A 357 16.08 -4.83 -12.02
C GLY A 357 15.16 -5.23 -10.87
N VAL A 358 14.69 -6.48 -10.83
CA VAL A 358 13.85 -6.99 -9.75
C VAL A 358 14.77 -7.62 -8.71
N ARG A 359 14.81 -7.05 -7.50
CA ARG A 359 15.59 -7.63 -6.41
C ARG A 359 14.99 -8.94 -5.93
N ARG A 360 15.71 -9.63 -5.04
CA ARG A 360 15.18 -10.80 -4.33
C ARG A 360 13.80 -10.53 -3.72
N TRP A 361 12.94 -11.52 -3.80
CA TRP A 361 11.58 -11.43 -3.32
C TRP A 361 11.43 -12.22 -2.00
N PRO A 362 11.18 -11.56 -0.87
CA PRO A 362 11.17 -12.22 0.42
C PRO A 362 9.94 -13.11 0.62
N ALA A 363 10.09 -14.12 1.48
CA ALA A 363 8.96 -14.86 2.02
C ALA A 363 8.04 -13.96 2.84
N ILE A 364 6.76 -14.32 2.88
CA ILE A 364 5.76 -13.76 3.78
C ILE A 364 5.93 -14.41 5.15
N THR A 365 5.72 -13.62 6.20
CA THR A 365 5.73 -14.02 7.60
C THR A 365 4.49 -14.85 7.96
N LEU A 366 4.43 -16.07 7.42
CA LEU A 366 3.35 -17.03 7.67
C LEU A 366 3.72 -17.97 8.82
N HIS A 367 2.74 -18.30 9.67
CA HIS A 367 2.88 -19.36 10.65
C HIS A 367 2.51 -20.70 10.01
N SER A 368 3.22 -21.78 10.38
CA SER A 368 2.82 -23.13 9.97
C SER A 368 1.50 -23.53 10.63
N ASP A 369 0.73 -24.39 9.95
CA ASP A 369 -0.52 -24.94 10.50
C ASP A 369 -0.29 -25.60 11.87
N GLU A 370 0.81 -26.34 12.02
CA GLU A 370 1.21 -26.96 13.29
C GLU A 370 1.41 -25.91 14.41
N THR A 371 2.00 -24.75 14.09
CA THR A 371 2.20 -23.68 15.06
C THR A 371 0.86 -23.05 15.45
N LEU A 372 0.00 -22.79 14.46
CA LEU A 372 -1.34 -22.23 14.69
C LEU A 372 -2.20 -23.18 15.54
N GLU A 373 -2.17 -24.48 15.24
CA GLU A 373 -2.88 -25.50 16.03
C GLU A 373 -2.36 -25.58 17.47
N LYS A 374 -1.03 -25.54 17.66
CA LYS A 374 -0.41 -25.53 18.99
C LYS A 374 -0.80 -24.30 19.80
N VAL A 375 -0.82 -23.12 19.17
CA VAL A 375 -1.25 -21.87 19.81
C VAL A 375 -2.73 -21.97 20.17
N ALA A 376 -3.60 -22.35 19.23
CA ALA A 376 -5.04 -22.47 19.45
C ALA A 376 -5.39 -23.48 20.57
N ALA A 377 -4.61 -24.55 20.71
CA ALA A 377 -4.77 -25.55 21.75
C ALA A 377 -4.19 -25.14 23.12
N HIS A 378 -3.56 -23.96 23.24
CA HIS A 378 -2.88 -23.56 24.47
C HIS A 378 -3.88 -23.38 25.63
N PRO A 379 -3.76 -24.15 26.75
CA PRO A 379 -4.79 -24.20 27.80
C PRO A 379 -5.09 -22.86 28.48
N GLU A 380 -4.16 -21.91 28.43
CA GLU A 380 -4.38 -20.58 29.00
C GLU A 380 -5.30 -19.71 28.16
N LEU A 381 -5.38 -19.92 26.84
CA LEU A 381 -6.28 -19.14 25.98
C LEU A 381 -7.75 -19.33 26.37
N ALA A 382 -8.11 -20.54 26.83
CA ALA A 382 -9.46 -20.84 27.32
C ALA A 382 -9.81 -20.10 28.63
N LYS A 383 -8.83 -19.48 29.30
CA LYS A 383 -9.03 -18.70 30.53
C LYS A 383 -9.22 -17.20 30.25
N TYR A 384 -8.95 -16.75 29.02
CA TYR A 384 -9.09 -15.35 28.63
C TYR A 384 -10.39 -15.18 27.82
N GLU A 385 -11.29 -14.33 28.31
CA GLU A 385 -12.35 -13.78 27.48
C GLU A 385 -11.74 -12.69 26.60
N TRP A 386 -11.54 -13.01 25.32
CA TRP A 386 -11.08 -12.02 24.36
C TRP A 386 -12.14 -10.93 24.21
N PRO A 387 -11.74 -9.64 24.20
CA PRO A 387 -12.66 -8.58 23.82
C PRO A 387 -13.29 -8.92 22.45
N PRO A 388 -14.60 -8.72 22.23
CA PRO A 388 -15.27 -9.13 20.99
C PRO A 388 -14.66 -8.57 19.70
N HIS A 389 -13.89 -7.48 19.80
CA HIS A 389 -13.20 -6.86 18.68
C HIS A 389 -11.81 -7.45 18.38
N LEU A 390 -11.33 -8.39 19.20
CA LEU A 390 -10.03 -9.07 19.10
C LEU A 390 -10.16 -10.59 18.90
N GLU A 391 -11.38 -11.13 18.76
CA GLU A 391 -11.57 -12.55 18.46
C GLU A 391 -10.97 -12.89 17.09
N PHE A 392 -9.94 -13.73 17.08
CA PHE A 392 -9.26 -14.21 15.87
C PHE A 392 -10.15 -15.04 14.94
N GLY A 393 -11.32 -15.47 15.44
CA GLY A 393 -12.31 -16.26 14.72
C GLY A 393 -13.71 -15.70 14.86
N GLY A 394 -13.92 -14.44 14.50
CA GLY A 394 -15.26 -13.92 14.24
C GLY A 394 -15.68 -14.23 12.80
N SER A 395 -16.75 -15.01 12.63
CA SER A 395 -17.55 -14.95 11.41
C SER A 395 -18.39 -13.68 11.49
N ASP A 396 -17.84 -12.54 11.04
CA ASP A 396 -18.59 -11.34 10.60
C ASP A 396 -17.67 -10.40 9.80
#